data_AF-A0AAN8Z1I9-F1
#
_entry.id   AF-A0AAN8Z1I9-F1
#
_cell.length_a   1.000
_cell.length_b   1.000
_cell.length_c   1.000
_cell.angle_alpha   90.00
_cell.angle_beta   90.00
_cell.angle_gamma   90.00
#
_symmetry.space_group_name_H-M   'P 1'
#
loop_
_entity.id
_entity.type
_entity.pdbx_description
1 polymer ?
#
loop_
_entity_poly.entity_id
_entity_poly.type
_entity_poly.pdbx_seq_one_letter_code
_entity_poly.pdbx_strand_id
1 'polypeptide(L)'
;MEAFSISVAMERFPGKVSVALFFFKRTPPETVMDCQFSFEDGPVPTIASLGPNYMAHSMYQHCEQEVLGLAKMLVRPSGIFFKDWNKESLLTKERYGSIDRVYVICEEDRVMREEFQWWNIQNSPPQEVKFLQELTTWSYSPSL
;
A
#
# COMPACT_ATOMS: atom_id res chain seq x y z
N MET A 1 1.10 -3.46 0.05
CA MET A 1 2.08 -4.50 -0.32
C MET A 1 2.23 -4.64 -1.82
N GLU A 2 1.14 -4.74 -2.59
CA GLU A 2 1.20 -5.03 -4.04
C GLU A 2 2.04 -4.04 -4.86
N ALA A 3 1.98 -2.73 -4.59
CA ALA A 3 2.84 -1.74 -5.23
C ALA A 3 4.35 -2.02 -5.07
N PHE A 4 4.77 -2.62 -3.95
CA PHE A 4 6.15 -3.08 -3.74
C PHE A 4 6.44 -4.33 -4.57
N SER A 5 5.54 -5.32 -4.60
CA SER A 5 5.68 -6.51 -5.44
C SER A 5 5.78 -6.17 -6.93
N ILE A 6 4.96 -5.23 -7.41
CA ILE A 6 5.01 -4.68 -8.77
C ILE A 6 6.35 -3.99 -9.00
N SER A 7 6.79 -3.10 -8.11
CA SER A 7 8.07 -2.41 -8.24
C SER A 7 9.26 -3.38 -8.29
N VAL A 8 9.29 -4.41 -7.44
CA VAL A 8 10.34 -5.44 -7.42
C VAL A 8 10.32 -6.32 -8.68
N ALA A 9 9.13 -6.65 -9.19
CA ALA A 9 8.97 -7.40 -10.43
C ALA A 9 9.44 -6.63 -11.67
N MET A 10 9.21 -5.30 -11.71
CA MET A 10 9.64 -4.39 -12.79
C MET A 10 11.16 -4.19 -12.87
N GLU A 11 11.92 -4.71 -11.90
CA GLU A 11 13.24 -4.16 -11.61
C GLU A 11 14.39 -5.15 -11.68
N ARG A 12 14.34 -6.30 -11.00
CA ARG A 12 15.42 -7.31 -10.98
C ARG A 12 16.86 -6.68 -10.90
N PHE A 13 17.15 -5.98 -9.78
CA PHE A 13 18.45 -5.42 -9.29
C PHE A 13 18.78 -3.92 -9.66
N PRO A 14 19.35 -3.07 -8.73
CA PRO A 14 18.68 -2.43 -7.57
C PRO A 14 18.96 -0.90 -7.25
N GLY A 15 18.09 -0.15 -6.53
CA GLY A 15 18.28 1.31 -6.20
C GLY A 15 17.37 2.18 -5.25
N LYS A 16 16.28 1.74 -4.57
CA LYS A 16 15.37 2.53 -3.65
C LYS A 16 14.40 1.68 -2.74
N VAL A 17 14.21 1.99 -1.44
CA VAL A 17 13.15 1.39 -0.52
C VAL A 17 12.57 2.29 0.62
N SER A 18 13.10 3.49 0.85
CA SER A 18 12.82 4.30 2.07
C SER A 18 11.33 4.54 2.40
N VAL A 19 10.48 4.66 1.39
CA VAL A 19 9.04 4.96 1.49
C VAL A 19 8.28 3.98 2.38
N ALA A 20 8.46 2.67 2.17
CA ALA A 20 7.57 1.67 2.76
C ALA A 20 7.86 1.46 4.26
N LEU A 21 9.14 1.50 4.66
CA LEU A 21 9.53 1.47 6.09
C LEU A 21 9.06 2.75 6.82
N PHE A 22 9.04 3.88 6.12
CA PHE A 22 8.67 5.17 6.68
C PHE A 22 7.15 5.31 6.92
N PHE A 23 6.32 4.65 6.08
CA PHE A 23 4.88 4.51 6.33
C PHE A 23 4.61 3.94 7.72
N PHE A 24 5.09 2.72 7.99
CA PHE A 24 4.85 2.02 9.26
C PHE A 24 5.51 2.69 10.47
N LYS A 25 6.58 3.48 10.28
CA LYS A 25 7.15 4.34 11.35
C LYS A 25 6.29 5.57 11.66
N ARG A 26 5.40 5.98 10.75
CA ARG A 26 4.47 7.10 10.92
C ARG A 26 3.05 6.68 11.29
N THR A 27 2.68 5.42 11.05
CA THR A 27 1.41 4.81 11.49
C THR A 27 1.38 4.68 13.01
N PRO A 28 0.56 5.44 13.76
CA PRO A 28 0.43 5.28 15.21
C PRO A 28 -0.17 3.91 15.57
N PRO A 29 0.23 3.24 16.66
CA PRO A 29 -0.32 1.95 17.07
C PRO A 29 -1.85 1.94 17.22
N GLU A 30 -2.45 3.08 17.55
CA GLU A 30 -3.89 3.25 17.70
C GLU A 30 -4.62 3.11 16.36
N THR A 31 -3.94 3.36 15.23
CA THR A 31 -4.53 3.30 13.89
C THR A 31 -4.56 1.91 13.28
N VAL A 32 -3.88 0.91 13.86
CA VAL A 32 -3.93 -0.49 13.38
C VAL A 32 -5.02 -1.33 14.05
N MET A 33 -5.74 -0.77 15.04
CA MET A 33 -6.95 -1.33 15.67
C MET A 33 -6.78 -2.80 16.12
N ASP A 34 -7.46 -3.74 15.46
CA ASP A 34 -7.47 -5.18 15.76
C ASP A 34 -6.57 -6.00 14.81
N CYS A 35 -5.68 -5.35 14.05
CA CYS A 35 -4.62 -6.03 13.32
C CYS A 35 -3.66 -6.73 14.29
N GLN A 36 -3.21 -7.92 13.89
CA GLN A 36 -2.23 -8.71 14.63
C GLN A 36 -0.91 -8.74 13.89
N PHE A 37 0.19 -8.65 14.63
CA PHE A 37 1.54 -8.64 14.09
C PHE A 37 2.37 -9.72 14.78
N SER A 38 3.06 -10.55 14.00
CA SER A 38 3.99 -11.55 14.51
C SER A 38 5.42 -11.10 14.28
N PHE A 39 6.29 -11.43 15.23
CA PHE A 39 7.69 -11.05 15.26
C PHE A 39 8.50 -12.34 15.45
N GLU A 40 9.24 -12.76 14.43
CA GLU A 40 10.12 -13.94 14.54
C GLU A 40 11.39 -13.56 15.31
N ASP A 41 12.29 -12.80 14.67
CA ASP A 41 13.57 -12.37 15.25
C ASP A 41 13.75 -10.86 15.13
N GLY A 42 13.35 -10.11 16.16
CA GLY A 42 13.66 -8.68 16.32
C GLY A 42 12.45 -7.75 16.49
N PRO A 43 12.69 -6.43 16.63
CA PRO A 43 11.67 -5.43 16.97
C PRO A 43 10.79 -5.01 15.79
N VAL A 44 10.84 -5.73 14.67
CA VAL A 44 10.14 -5.39 13.42
C VAL A 44 9.26 -6.59 13.03
N PRO A 45 7.96 -6.39 12.80
CA PRO A 45 7.05 -7.51 12.56
C PRO A 45 7.31 -8.14 11.19
N THR A 46 7.31 -9.47 11.14
CA THR A 46 7.54 -10.26 9.92
C THR A 46 6.25 -10.71 9.26
N ILE A 47 5.13 -10.74 10.00
CA ILE A 47 3.80 -11.11 9.48
C ILE A 47 2.76 -10.12 10.02
N ALA A 48 1.83 -9.67 9.16
CA ALA A 48 0.60 -8.97 9.54
C ALA A 48 -0.63 -9.80 9.19
N SER A 49 -1.59 -9.88 10.11
CA SER A 49 -2.98 -10.27 9.85
C SER A 49 -3.87 -9.06 10.07
N LEU A 50 -4.66 -8.70 9.05
CA LEU A 50 -5.56 -7.55 9.14
C LEU A 50 -6.80 -7.90 9.97
N GLY A 51 -7.18 -7.02 10.88
CA GLY A 51 -8.33 -7.22 11.75
C GLY A 51 -9.66 -6.87 11.07
N PRO A 52 -10.77 -7.56 11.38
CA PRO A 52 -12.07 -7.31 10.75
C PRO A 52 -12.66 -5.92 11.04
N ASN A 53 -12.29 -5.25 12.14
CA ASN A 53 -12.71 -3.88 12.41
C ASN A 53 -11.83 -2.88 11.67
N TYR A 54 -10.50 -3.08 11.62
CA TYR A 54 -9.58 -2.30 10.79
C TYR A 54 -10.01 -2.32 9.32
N MET A 55 -10.29 -3.50 8.76
CA MET A 55 -10.76 -3.63 7.38
C MET A 55 -12.04 -2.81 7.12
N ALA A 56 -13.02 -2.88 8.04
CA ALA A 56 -14.27 -2.14 7.91
C ALA A 56 -14.11 -0.62 8.07
N HIS A 57 -13.21 -0.18 8.94
CA HIS A 57 -13.03 1.24 9.28
C HIS A 57 -12.08 1.98 8.34
N SER A 58 -11.05 1.29 7.82
CA SER A 58 -9.92 1.92 7.13
C SER A 58 -9.72 1.49 5.68
N MET A 59 -10.18 0.30 5.27
CA MET A 59 -9.94 -0.23 3.91
C MET A 59 -11.19 -0.31 3.03
N TYR A 60 -12.34 -0.64 3.63
CA TYR A 60 -13.59 -0.93 2.94
C TYR A 60 -14.74 -0.03 3.41
N GLN A 61 -14.43 1.13 4.00
CA GLN A 61 -15.41 2.03 4.63
C GLN A 61 -16.42 2.67 3.65
N HIS A 62 -16.12 2.67 2.35
CA HIS A 62 -17.01 3.10 1.27
C HIS A 62 -17.56 1.93 0.43
N CYS A 63 -17.23 0.69 0.80
CA CYS A 63 -17.66 -0.50 0.06
C CYS A 63 -18.97 -1.07 0.60
N GLU A 64 -19.72 -1.75 -0.26
CA GLU A 64 -20.92 -2.49 0.14
C GLU A 64 -20.60 -3.63 1.12
N GLN A 65 -21.58 -4.01 1.93
CA GLN A 65 -21.42 -5.01 2.97
C GLN A 65 -21.02 -6.40 2.43
N GLU A 66 -21.43 -6.74 1.20
CA GLU A 66 -21.04 -7.98 0.53
C GLU A 66 -19.53 -8.02 0.21
N VAL A 67 -18.98 -6.90 -0.27
CA VAL A 67 -17.54 -6.76 -0.56
C VAL A 67 -16.72 -6.88 0.72
N LEU A 68 -17.15 -6.22 1.80
CA LEU A 68 -16.53 -6.34 3.12
C LEU A 68 -16.64 -7.77 3.68
N GLY A 69 -17.76 -8.45 3.47
CA GLY A 69 -17.97 -9.85 3.85
C GLY A 69 -17.00 -10.79 3.13
N LEU A 70 -16.91 -10.67 1.80
CA LEU A 70 -15.97 -11.45 0.98
C LEU A 70 -14.52 -11.18 1.38
N ALA A 71 -14.13 -9.91 1.60
CA ALA A 71 -12.80 -9.55 2.04
C ALA A 71 -12.44 -10.21 3.37
N LYS A 72 -13.35 -10.21 4.35
CA LYS A 72 -13.19 -10.90 5.64
C LYS A 72 -13.06 -12.42 5.53
N MET A 73 -13.66 -13.04 4.50
CA MET A 73 -13.52 -14.48 4.24
C MET A 73 -12.21 -14.84 3.53
N LEU A 74 -11.65 -13.92 2.75
CA LEU A 74 -10.44 -14.17 1.93
C LEU A 74 -9.14 -13.69 2.58
N VAL A 75 -9.20 -12.78 3.56
CA VAL A 75 -8.02 -12.25 4.23
C VAL A 75 -7.19 -13.35 4.91
N ARG A 76 -5.87 -13.25 4.79
CA ARG A 76 -4.91 -14.18 5.38
C ARG A 76 -3.73 -13.41 5.97
N PRO A 77 -3.05 -13.95 7.00
CA PRO A 77 -1.76 -13.42 7.44
C PRO A 77 -0.78 -13.36 6.25
N SER A 78 -0.05 -12.25 6.14
CA SER A 78 0.84 -11.95 5.02
C SER A 78 2.19 -11.41 5.50
N GLY A 79 3.27 -11.81 4.81
CA GLY A 79 4.63 -11.44 5.19
C GLY A 79 4.94 -9.97 4.92
N ILE A 80 5.54 -9.29 5.90
CA ILE A 80 5.97 -7.90 5.80
C ILE A 80 7.50 -7.87 5.71
N PHE A 81 8.01 -7.69 4.50
CA PHE A 81 9.43 -7.90 4.15
C PHE A 81 10.38 -6.75 4.57
N PHE A 82 10.15 -6.13 5.73
CA PHE A 82 10.97 -5.01 6.24
C PHE A 82 12.47 -5.33 6.36
N LYS A 83 12.81 -6.60 6.66
CA LYS A 83 14.22 -7.04 6.74
C LYS A 83 14.91 -6.98 5.38
N ASP A 84 14.18 -7.23 4.30
CA ASP A 84 14.67 -7.10 2.93
C ASP A 84 14.63 -5.64 2.44
N TRP A 85 13.81 -4.79 3.05
CA TRP A 85 13.73 -3.37 2.72
C TRP A 85 14.95 -2.54 3.15
N ASN A 86 15.67 -2.94 4.19
CA ASN A 86 16.89 -2.24 4.63
C ASN A 86 18.16 -2.63 3.85
N LYS A 87 18.07 -3.60 2.92
CA LYS A 87 19.20 -3.96 2.05
C LYS A 87 19.28 -2.93 0.94
N GLU A 88 20.40 -2.22 0.86
CA GLU A 88 20.76 -1.44 -0.32
C GLU A 88 20.63 -2.37 -1.55
N SER A 89 19.72 -2.14 -2.50
CA SER A 89 18.81 -0.99 -2.59
C SER A 89 17.46 -1.23 -3.28
N LEU A 90 17.25 -2.34 -3.99
CA LEU A 90 16.02 -2.75 -4.71
C LEU A 90 15.59 -2.04 -6.01
N LEU A 91 15.32 -0.72 -6.17
CA LEU A 91 14.87 -0.05 -7.46
C LEU A 91 15.77 1.03 -8.18
N THR A 92 16.45 0.74 -9.31
CA THR A 92 17.37 1.66 -10.07
C THR A 92 16.70 2.83 -10.80
N LYS A 93 17.47 3.86 -11.19
CA LYS A 93 16.97 4.96 -12.06
C LYS A 93 16.90 4.50 -13.53
N GLU A 94 17.82 3.65 -13.94
CA GLU A 94 18.03 3.19 -15.32
C GLU A 94 16.97 2.18 -15.77
N ARG A 95 16.26 1.54 -14.82
CA ARG A 95 15.14 0.63 -15.08
C ARG A 95 13.84 1.15 -14.48
N TYR A 96 13.64 1.02 -13.18
CA TYR A 96 12.40 1.48 -12.54
C TYR A 96 12.16 2.98 -12.74
N GLY A 97 13.23 3.80 -12.77
CA GLY A 97 13.14 5.22 -13.11
C GLY A 97 12.98 5.57 -14.59
N SER A 98 13.12 4.60 -15.51
CA SER A 98 12.88 4.80 -16.95
C SER A 98 11.48 4.39 -17.40
N ILE A 99 10.65 3.85 -16.49
CA ILE A 99 9.28 3.44 -16.77
C ILE A 99 8.35 4.60 -16.44
N ASP A 100 7.35 4.83 -17.29
CA ASP A 100 6.31 5.81 -17.02
C ASP A 100 5.39 5.35 -15.89
N ARG A 101 5.32 6.17 -14.84
CA ARG A 101 4.57 5.89 -13.63
C ARG A 101 3.45 6.90 -13.50
N VAL A 102 2.25 6.39 -13.30
CA VAL A 102 1.07 7.17 -12.89
C VAL A 102 0.86 6.92 -11.40
N TYR A 103 0.76 7.97 -10.60
CA TYR A 103 0.32 7.87 -9.20
C TYR A 103 -1.16 8.26 -9.15
N VAL A 104 -2.00 7.40 -8.59
CA VAL A 104 -3.42 7.70 -8.39
C VAL A 104 -3.62 8.06 -6.92
N ILE A 105 -4.03 9.31 -6.66
CA ILE A 105 -4.40 9.78 -5.34
C ILE A 105 -5.85 9.38 -5.08
N CYS A 106 -6.09 8.72 -3.94
CA CYS A 106 -7.43 8.47 -3.41
C CYS A 106 -7.67 9.44 -2.25
N GLU A 107 -8.56 10.43 -2.42
CA GLU A 107 -8.74 11.51 -1.43
C GLU A 107 -9.30 11.00 -0.09
N GLU A 108 -10.20 10.01 -0.13
CA GLU A 108 -10.83 9.41 1.07
C GLU A 108 -10.06 8.19 1.66
N ASP A 109 -8.82 7.93 1.23
CA ASP A 109 -8.03 6.79 1.71
C ASP A 109 -7.56 6.98 3.16
N ARG A 110 -8.06 6.12 4.06
CA ARG A 110 -7.75 6.13 5.49
C ARG A 110 -6.50 5.34 5.87
N VAL A 111 -6.02 4.45 4.99
CA VAL A 111 -4.75 3.74 5.15
C VAL A 111 -3.61 4.66 4.70
N MET A 112 -3.69 5.13 3.45
CA MET A 112 -2.70 5.99 2.81
C MET A 112 -3.24 7.42 2.80
N ARG A 113 -3.23 8.10 3.96
CA ARG A 113 -3.73 9.48 4.07
C ARG A 113 -3.07 10.42 3.07
N GLU A 114 -3.80 11.44 2.65
CA GLU A 114 -3.40 12.37 1.58
C GLU A 114 -1.99 12.96 1.79
N GLU A 115 -1.62 13.33 3.02
CA GLU A 115 -0.30 13.91 3.31
C GLU A 115 0.83 12.90 3.10
N PHE A 116 0.56 11.61 3.30
CA PHE A 116 1.51 10.54 3.00
C PHE A 116 1.59 10.27 1.49
N GLN A 117 0.46 10.34 0.77
CA GLN A 117 0.45 10.21 -0.69
C GLN A 117 1.25 11.34 -1.37
N TRP A 118 1.03 12.59 -0.95
CA TRP A 118 1.83 13.74 -1.41
C TRP A 118 3.31 13.62 -1.04
N TRP A 119 3.63 13.15 0.17
CA TRP A 119 5.02 12.89 0.56
C TRP A 119 5.67 11.83 -0.35
N ASN A 120 4.96 10.77 -0.74
CA ASN A 120 5.46 9.77 -1.69
C ASN A 120 5.74 10.37 -3.08
N ILE A 121 4.82 11.20 -3.58
CA ILE A 121 4.97 11.91 -4.86
C ILE A 121 6.19 12.83 -4.83
N GLN A 122 6.41 13.57 -3.74
CA GLN A 122 7.58 14.45 -3.59
C GLN A 122 8.91 13.67 -3.54
N ASN A 123 8.95 12.54 -2.82
CA ASN A 123 10.17 11.73 -2.66
C ASN A 123 10.44 10.79 -3.86
N SER A 124 9.43 10.50 -4.66
CA SER A 124 9.53 9.65 -5.85
C SER A 124 8.55 10.15 -6.94
N PRO A 125 8.86 11.27 -7.63
CA PRO A 125 7.97 11.87 -8.62
C PRO A 125 7.52 10.90 -9.71
N PRO A 126 6.21 10.70 -9.91
CA PRO A 126 5.66 10.02 -11.08
C PRO A 126 5.68 10.95 -12.30
N GLN A 127 5.36 10.43 -13.48
CA GLN A 127 5.22 11.23 -14.70
C GLN A 127 3.81 11.82 -14.82
N GLU A 128 2.81 11.17 -14.21
CA GLU A 128 1.46 11.71 -14.10
C GLU A 128 0.87 11.45 -12.70
N VAL A 129 0.03 12.39 -12.23
CA VAL A 129 -0.80 12.22 -11.03
C VAL A 129 -2.27 12.29 -11.46
N LYS A 130 -3.05 11.30 -11.04
CA LYS A 130 -4.52 11.25 -11.20
C LYS A 130 -5.19 11.31 -9.84
N PHE A 131 -6.46 11.68 -9.81
CA PHE A 131 -7.27 11.76 -8.59
C PHE A 131 -8.50 10.85 -8.74
N LEU A 132 -8.84 10.11 -7.68
CA LEU A 132 -10.10 9.42 -7.51
C LEU A 132 -10.88 10.14 -6.39
N GLN A 133 -11.90 10.89 -6.81
CA GLN A 133 -12.76 11.69 -5.92
C GLN A 133 -13.92 10.89 -5.33
N GLU A 134 -14.34 9.79 -5.97
CA GLU A 134 -15.34 8.86 -5.45
C GLU A 134 -14.86 7.42 -5.67
N LEU A 135 -14.85 6.61 -4.60
CA LEU A 135 -14.41 5.19 -4.65
C LEU A 135 -15.52 4.21 -5.10
N THR A 136 -16.68 4.71 -5.54
CA THR A 136 -17.92 3.93 -5.69
C THR A 136 -18.47 3.84 -7.11
N THR A 137 -17.93 4.57 -8.10
CA THR A 137 -18.53 4.68 -9.45
C THR A 137 -17.59 4.25 -10.59
N TRP A 138 -17.18 2.98 -10.59
CA TRP A 138 -16.89 2.29 -11.87
C TRP A 138 -18.20 1.98 -12.59
N SER A 139 -18.80 3.00 -13.21
CA SER A 139 -19.92 2.80 -14.13
C SER A 139 -19.41 2.11 -15.40
N TYR A 140 -19.50 0.78 -15.41
CA TYR A 140 -19.29 -0.01 -16.62
C TYR A 140 -20.32 0.43 -17.68
N SER A 141 -19.87 1.22 -18.65
CA SER A 141 -20.62 1.57 -19.83
C SER A 141 -20.22 0.60 -20.94
N PRO A 142 -21.04 -0.41 -21.27
CA PRO A 142 -20.77 -1.23 -22.44
C PRO A 142 -20.94 -0.36 -23.68
N SER A 143 -19.86 -0.19 -24.43
CA SER A 143 -19.91 0.35 -25.79
C SER A 143 -20.83 -0.52 -26.64
N LEU A 144 -21.77 0.13 -27.35
CA LEU A 144 -22.69 -0.45 -28.32
C LEU A 144 -21.98 -1.18 -29.47
#